data_AF-A0A925C8B8-F1
#
_entry.id   AF-A0A925C8B8-F1
#
_cell.length_a   1.000
_cell.length_b   1.000
_cell.length_c   1.000
_cell.angle_alpha   90.00
_cell.angle_beta   90.00
_cell.angle_gamma   90.00
#
_symmetry.space_group_name_H-M   'P 1'
#
loop_
_entity.id
_entity.type
_entity.pdbx_description
1 polymer ?
#
loop_
_entity_poly.entity_id
_entity_poly.type
_entity_poly.pdbx_seq_one_letter_code
_entity_poly.pdbx_strand_id
1 'polypeptide(L)'
;MPIADYARCLLSIAETVHCWLSSLALLDDKRRVRVAGYAEKIAATLQRAGEALSLLEAGTDDSGARARAVRELGRISGYIETMVEALELHLDGRKLAGVKRRLELLRPGELHRCVVAGRKPTHIDRLASAEGYFRALADGLRM
;
A
#
# COMPACT_ATOMS: atom_id res chain seq x y z
N MET A 1 10.72 6.15 10.57
CA MET A 1 11.11 5.26 9.47
C MET A 1 11.32 6.09 8.20
N PRO A 2 12.51 6.03 7.55
CA PRO A 2 12.75 6.61 6.22
C PRO A 2 11.72 6.19 5.17
N ILE A 3 11.44 7.04 4.17
CA ILE A 3 10.53 6.74 3.05
C ILE A 3 10.95 5.45 2.32
N ALA A 4 12.24 5.21 2.16
CA ALA A 4 12.76 4.00 1.54
C ALA A 4 12.37 2.72 2.28
N ASP A 5 12.33 2.77 3.61
CA ASP A 5 11.94 1.64 4.46
C ASP A 5 10.42 1.47 4.47
N TYR A 6 9.67 2.57 4.44
CA TYR A 6 8.22 2.54 4.25
C TYR A 6 7.85 1.87 2.92
N ALA A 7 8.48 2.30 1.82
CA ALA A 7 8.25 1.74 0.50
C ALA A 7 8.65 0.25 0.44
N ARG A 8 9.73 -0.15 1.12
CA ARG A 8 10.10 -1.57 1.24
C ARG A 8 9.06 -2.38 2.02
N CYS A 9 8.55 -1.83 3.12
CA CYS A 9 7.52 -2.48 3.93
C CYS A 9 6.21 -2.66 3.12
N LEU A 10 5.79 -1.63 2.40
CA LEU A 10 4.63 -1.69 1.50
C LEU A 10 4.81 -2.72 0.39
N LEU A 11 5.96 -2.74 -0.27
CA LEU A 11 6.25 -3.72 -1.31
C LEU A 11 6.15 -5.15 -0.76
N SER A 12 6.75 -5.41 0.40
CA SER A 12 6.66 -6.72 1.05
C SER A 12 5.22 -7.12 1.38
N ILE A 13 4.37 -6.18 1.80
CA ILE A 13 2.94 -6.44 2.02
C ILE A 13 2.27 -6.77 0.68
N ALA A 14 2.48 -5.96 -0.36
CA ALA A 14 1.88 -6.15 -1.66
C ALA A 14 2.21 -7.51 -2.27
N GLU A 15 3.50 -7.89 -2.24
CA GLU A 15 3.99 -9.22 -2.64
C GLU A 15 3.29 -10.34 -1.85
N THR A 16 3.21 -10.19 -0.53
CA THR A 16 2.61 -11.21 0.34
C THR A 16 1.13 -11.41 0.05
N VAL A 17 0.37 -10.32 -0.09
CA VAL A 17 -1.06 -10.41 -0.39
C VAL A 17 -1.27 -10.96 -1.80
N HIS A 18 -0.45 -10.56 -2.78
CA HIS A 18 -0.52 -11.08 -4.13
C HIS A 18 -0.24 -12.59 -4.18
N CYS A 19 0.71 -13.11 -3.39
CA CYS A 19 0.94 -14.55 -3.24
C CYS A 19 -0.27 -15.33 -2.70
N TRP A 20 -1.28 -14.64 -2.15
CA TRP A 20 -2.51 -15.27 -1.69
C TRP A 20 -3.58 -15.33 -2.79
N LEU A 21 -3.33 -14.80 -3.99
CA LEU A 21 -4.31 -14.73 -5.08
C LEU A 21 -5.05 -16.05 -5.30
N SER A 22 -4.35 -17.19 -5.37
CA SER A 22 -4.98 -18.50 -5.57
C SER A 22 -5.92 -18.88 -4.42
N SER A 23 -5.60 -18.52 -3.17
CA SER A 23 -6.49 -18.73 -2.02
C SER A 23 -7.67 -17.78 -2.04
N LEU A 24 -7.44 -16.52 -2.44
CA LEU A 24 -8.47 -15.48 -2.52
C LEU A 24 -9.46 -15.72 -3.67
N ALA A 25 -9.02 -16.36 -4.77
CA ALA A 25 -9.86 -16.74 -5.89
C ALA A 25 -10.95 -17.78 -5.52
N LEU A 26 -10.76 -18.51 -4.42
CA LEU A 26 -11.73 -19.49 -3.89
C LEU A 26 -12.82 -18.85 -3.01
N LEU A 27 -12.73 -17.54 -2.73
CA LEU A 27 -13.79 -16.83 -2.03
C LEU A 27 -15.07 -16.77 -2.89
N ASP A 28 -16.22 -16.56 -2.24
CA ASP A 28 -17.45 -16.25 -2.96
C ASP A 28 -17.32 -14.92 -3.73
N ASP A 29 -18.15 -14.79 -4.76
CA ASP A 29 -18.06 -13.69 -5.71
C ASP A 29 -18.13 -12.31 -5.05
N LYS A 30 -19.06 -12.13 -4.10
CA LYS A 30 -19.24 -10.86 -3.39
C LYS A 30 -17.97 -10.48 -2.61
N ARG A 31 -17.31 -11.45 -1.98
CA ARG A 31 -16.05 -11.22 -1.26
C ARG A 31 -14.89 -10.94 -2.22
N ARG A 32 -14.74 -11.69 -3.31
CA ARG A 32 -13.70 -11.43 -4.32
C ARG A 32 -13.82 -10.02 -4.88
N VAL A 33 -15.01 -9.61 -5.29
CA VAL A 33 -15.29 -8.25 -5.78
C VAL A 33 -14.93 -7.20 -4.73
N ARG A 34 -15.24 -7.44 -3.46
CA ARG A 34 -14.89 -6.53 -2.37
C ARG A 34 -13.38 -6.40 -2.19
N VAL A 35 -12.64 -7.51 -2.18
CA VAL A 35 -11.18 -7.52 -2.04
C VAL A 35 -10.52 -6.87 -3.26
N ALA A 36 -10.97 -7.19 -4.47
CA ALA A 36 -10.53 -6.54 -5.70
C ALA A 36 -10.77 -5.02 -5.66
N GLY A 37 -11.90 -4.58 -5.12
CA GLY A 37 -12.22 -3.16 -4.92
C GLY A 37 -11.28 -2.45 -3.95
N TYR A 38 -10.82 -3.12 -2.89
CA TYR A 38 -9.78 -2.56 -2.01
C TYR A 38 -8.42 -2.54 -2.68
N ALA A 39 -8.02 -3.62 -3.35
CA ALA A 39 -6.77 -3.70 -4.09
C ALA A 39 -6.66 -2.56 -5.13
N GLU A 40 -7.72 -2.28 -5.88
CA GLU A 40 -7.80 -1.16 -6.81
C GLU A 40 -7.60 0.20 -6.11
N LYS A 41 -8.29 0.42 -4.98
CA LYS A 41 -8.16 1.67 -4.21
C LYS A 41 -6.75 1.85 -3.67
N ILE A 42 -6.11 0.78 -3.24
CA ILE A 42 -4.72 0.80 -2.76
C ILE A 42 -3.80 1.16 -3.92
N ALA A 43 -3.92 0.50 -5.08
CA ALA A 43 -3.13 0.79 -6.28
C ALA A 43 -3.28 2.26 -6.71
N ALA A 44 -4.51 2.76 -6.87
CA ALA A 44 -4.75 4.15 -7.23
C ALA A 44 -4.16 5.14 -6.21
N THR A 45 -4.10 4.77 -4.93
CA THR A 45 -3.52 5.60 -3.87
C THR A 45 -1.99 5.57 -3.89
N LEU A 46 -1.39 4.42 -4.18
CA LEU A 46 0.05 4.28 -4.41
C LEU A 46 0.51 5.12 -5.60
N GLN A 47 -0.24 5.09 -6.71
CA GLN A 47 0.04 5.92 -7.87
C GLN A 47 0.08 7.41 -7.51
N ARG A 48 -0.98 7.94 -6.87
CA ARG A 48 -1.04 9.35 -6.44
C ARG A 48 0.05 9.72 -5.44
N ALA A 49 0.46 8.79 -4.59
CA ALA A 49 1.57 8.98 -3.66
C ALA A 49 2.92 9.04 -4.41
N GLY A 50 3.14 8.15 -5.37
CA GLY A 50 4.31 8.11 -6.24
C GLY A 50 4.47 9.41 -7.01
N GLU A 51 3.41 9.87 -7.69
CA GLU A 51 3.39 11.15 -8.42
C GLU A 51 3.80 12.33 -7.52
N ALA A 52 3.25 12.40 -6.30
CA ALA A 52 3.58 13.45 -5.34
C ALA A 52 5.04 13.39 -4.88
N LEU A 53 5.58 12.19 -4.66
CA LEU A 53 6.97 12.00 -4.26
C LEU A 53 7.95 12.28 -5.39
N SER A 54 7.60 11.96 -6.65
CA SER A 54 8.42 12.27 -7.82
C SER A 54 8.58 13.78 -8.03
N LEU A 55 7.54 14.58 -7.76
CA LEU A 55 7.64 16.04 -7.75
C LEU A 55 8.66 16.54 -6.70
N LEU A 56 8.68 15.93 -5.52
CA LEU A 56 9.65 16.26 -4.47
C LEU A 56 11.06 15.77 -4.80
N GLU A 57 11.19 14.63 -5.48
CA GLU A 57 12.47 14.10 -5.95
C GLU A 57 13.11 15.01 -7.02
N ALA A 58 12.31 15.61 -7.89
CA ALA A 58 12.75 16.57 -8.90
C ALA A 58 13.31 17.88 -8.32
N GLY A 59 13.28 18.06 -6.98
CA GLY A 59 13.83 19.23 -6.31
C GLY A 59 12.83 20.39 -6.16
N THR A 60 11.56 20.15 -6.47
CA THR A 60 10.49 21.14 -6.28
C THR A 60 10.20 21.27 -4.78
N ASP A 61 10.43 22.44 -4.20
CA ASP A 61 10.03 22.76 -2.83
C ASP A 61 8.51 23.02 -2.74
N ASP A 62 7.73 22.02 -3.16
CA ASP A 62 6.28 22.09 -3.28
C ASP A 62 5.61 21.56 -1.99
N SER A 63 5.11 22.50 -1.19
CA SER A 63 4.37 22.21 0.05
C SER A 63 3.08 21.41 -0.21
N GLY A 64 2.43 21.61 -1.37
CA GLY A 64 1.27 20.86 -1.82
C GLY A 64 1.61 19.41 -2.16
N ALA A 65 2.74 19.18 -2.83
CA ALA A 65 3.25 17.83 -3.10
C ALA A 65 3.58 17.08 -1.79
N ARG A 66 4.21 17.75 -0.81
CA ARG A 66 4.44 17.16 0.53
C ARG A 66 3.14 16.76 1.23
N ALA A 67 2.17 17.68 1.28
CA ALA A 67 0.88 17.41 1.92
C ALA A 67 0.11 16.26 1.22
N ARG A 68 0.18 16.20 -0.12
CA ARG A 68 -0.38 15.11 -0.90
C ARG A 68 0.29 13.78 -0.57
N ALA A 69 1.63 13.72 -0.60
CA ALA A 69 2.36 12.50 -0.26
C ALA A 69 2.00 11.97 1.14
N VAL A 70 2.04 12.82 2.17
CA VAL A 70 1.68 12.43 3.54
C VAL A 70 0.27 11.86 3.62
N ARG A 71 -0.69 12.53 2.97
CA ARG A 71 -2.11 12.11 3.02
C ARG A 71 -2.34 10.78 2.31
N GLU A 72 -1.82 10.61 1.09
CA GLU A 72 -2.04 9.37 0.32
C GLU A 72 -1.33 8.18 1.01
N LEU A 73 -0.11 8.37 1.50
CA LEU A 73 0.61 7.35 2.26
C LEU A 73 -0.13 6.98 3.57
N GLY A 74 -0.72 7.95 4.26
CA GLY A 74 -1.58 7.68 5.42
C GLY A 74 -2.84 6.86 5.08
N ARG A 75 -3.46 7.10 3.91
CA ARG A 75 -4.65 6.35 3.45
C ARG A 75 -4.34 4.90 3.11
N ILE A 76 -3.15 4.61 2.58
CA ILE A 76 -2.75 3.25 2.19
C ILE A 76 -2.84 2.29 3.39
N SER A 77 -2.29 2.68 4.55
CA SER A 77 -2.34 1.84 5.75
C SER A 77 -3.78 1.46 6.12
N GLY A 78 -4.71 2.44 6.10
CA GLY A 78 -6.12 2.19 6.40
C GLY A 78 -6.81 1.29 5.38
N TYR A 79 -6.53 1.45 4.08
CA TYR A 79 -7.10 0.56 3.08
C TYR A 79 -6.60 -0.88 3.18
N ILE A 80 -5.31 -1.07 3.47
CA ILE A 80 -4.75 -2.41 3.66
C ILE A 80 -5.33 -3.03 4.94
N GLU A 81 -5.47 -2.27 6.02
CA GLU A 81 -6.11 -2.73 7.26
C GLU A 81 -7.53 -3.23 7.00
N THR A 82 -8.38 -2.42 6.37
CA THR A 82 -9.76 -2.83 6.05
C THR A 82 -9.81 -4.04 5.10
N MET A 83 -8.88 -4.14 4.15
CA MET A 83 -8.79 -5.30 3.27
C MET A 83 -8.41 -6.57 4.04
N VAL A 84 -7.45 -6.49 4.96
CA VAL A 84 -7.02 -7.62 5.80
C VAL A 84 -8.13 -8.04 6.77
N GLU A 85 -8.84 -7.10 7.37
CA GLU A 85 -10.03 -7.36 8.19
C GLU A 85 -11.10 -8.13 7.41
N ALA A 86 -11.33 -7.75 6.14
CA ALA A 86 -12.29 -8.44 5.28
C ALA A 86 -11.90 -9.90 4.96
N LEU A 87 -10.65 -10.29 5.26
CA LEU A 87 -10.09 -11.62 5.03
C LEU A 87 -9.94 -12.47 6.30
N GLU A 88 -10.28 -11.92 7.48
CA GLU A 88 -9.97 -12.54 8.79
C GLU A 88 -10.52 -13.94 8.98
N LEU A 89 -11.70 -14.21 8.44
CA LEU A 89 -12.39 -15.49 8.58
C LEU A 89 -12.06 -16.50 7.47
N HIS A 90 -11.19 -16.12 6.53
CA HIS A 90 -10.96 -16.86 5.29
C HIS A 90 -9.50 -17.19 5.01
N LEU A 91 -8.58 -16.52 5.70
CA LEU A 91 -7.15 -16.82 5.63
C LEU A 91 -6.64 -17.36 6.96
N ASP A 92 -5.57 -18.15 6.86
CA ASP A 92 -4.82 -18.62 8.03
C ASP A 92 -4.43 -17.43 8.93
N GLY A 93 -4.76 -17.53 10.23
CA GLY A 93 -4.44 -16.50 11.21
C GLY A 93 -2.96 -16.12 11.25
N ARG A 94 -2.03 -17.04 10.93
CA ARG A 94 -0.59 -16.74 10.82
C ARG A 94 -0.28 -15.83 9.63
N LYS A 95 -0.94 -16.03 8.48
CA LYS A 95 -0.79 -15.18 7.29
C LYS A 95 -1.21 -13.75 7.62
N LEU A 96 -2.38 -13.61 8.25
CA LEU A 96 -2.94 -12.32 8.65
C LEU A 96 -2.09 -11.62 9.72
N ALA A 97 -1.65 -12.34 10.75
CA ALA A 97 -0.78 -11.80 11.79
C ALA A 97 0.53 -11.23 11.20
N GLY A 98 1.10 -11.91 10.21
CA GLY A 98 2.31 -11.44 9.52
C GLY A 98 2.11 -10.12 8.77
N VAL A 99 0.94 -9.88 8.16
CA VAL A 99 0.63 -8.61 7.49
C VAL A 99 0.25 -7.53 8.51
N LYS A 100 -0.55 -7.85 9.52
CA LYS A 100 -0.90 -6.92 10.62
C LYS A 100 0.33 -6.37 11.32
N ARG A 101 1.30 -7.23 11.66
CA ARG A 101 2.58 -6.81 12.25
C ARG A 101 3.37 -5.85 11.35
N ARG A 102 3.29 -6.00 10.02
CA ARG A 102 3.92 -5.07 9.08
C ARG A 102 3.13 -3.77 8.93
N LEU A 103 1.80 -3.82 8.97
CA LEU A 103 0.95 -2.62 9.02
C LEU A 103 1.22 -1.77 10.25
N GLU A 104 1.46 -2.39 11.41
CA GLU A 104 1.86 -1.68 12.63
C GLU A 104 3.16 -0.90 12.47
N LEU A 105 4.05 -1.29 11.55
CA LEU A 105 5.28 -0.56 11.22
C LEU A 105 5.02 0.64 10.31
N LEU A 106 3.91 0.66 9.57
CA LEU A 106 3.51 1.74 8.66
C LEU A 106 2.87 2.94 9.39
N ARG A 107 3.17 3.17 10.68
CA ARG A 107 2.50 4.20 11.49
C ARG A 107 2.55 5.58 10.81
N PRO A 108 1.40 6.26 10.63
CA PRO A 108 1.32 7.54 9.91
C PRO A 108 2.22 8.66 10.46
N GLY A 109 2.45 8.67 11.78
CA GLY A 109 3.24 9.72 12.45
C GLY A 109 4.75 9.69 12.12
N GLU A 110 5.29 8.55 11.68
CA GLU A 110 6.69 8.49 11.25
C GLU A 110 6.89 9.00 9.82
N LEU A 111 5.87 8.78 8.99
CA LEU A 111 5.88 9.14 7.59
C LEU A 111 5.76 10.65 7.39
N HIS A 112 4.94 11.30 8.23
CA HIS A 112 4.86 12.75 8.31
C HIS A 112 6.24 13.37 8.57
N ARG A 113 6.99 12.84 9.56
CA ARG A 113 8.32 13.36 9.90
C ARG A 113 9.33 13.23 8.77
N CYS A 114 9.30 12.17 7.97
CA CYS A 114 10.26 11.98 6.88
C CYS A 114 9.97 12.83 5.64
N VAL A 115 8.70 12.98 5.25
CA VAL A 115 8.32 13.84 4.11
C VAL A 115 8.46 15.33 4.47
N VAL A 116 8.13 15.71 5.72
CA VAL A 116 8.20 17.10 6.19
C VAL A 116 9.63 17.55 6.49
N ALA A 117 10.54 16.65 6.87
CA ALA A 117 11.94 17.00 7.12
C ALA A 117 12.74 17.39 5.85
N GLY A 118 12.08 17.55 4.69
CA GLY A 118 12.71 18.02 3.45
C GLY A 118 13.73 17.05 2.86
N ARG A 119 13.82 15.82 3.38
CA ARG A 119 14.73 14.82 2.84
C ARG A 119 14.21 14.35 1.48
N LYS A 120 15.08 14.37 0.48
CA LYS A 120 14.76 13.87 -0.85
C LYS A 120 14.30 12.40 -0.75
N PRO A 121 13.08 12.06 -1.19
CA PRO A 121 12.63 10.67 -1.21
C PRO A 121 13.52 9.86 -2.16
N THR A 122 13.84 8.62 -1.78
CA THR A 122 14.60 7.67 -2.60
C THR A 122 13.84 6.36 -2.72
N HIS A 123 14.12 5.58 -3.77
CA HIS A 123 13.49 4.29 -4.06
C HIS A 123 11.96 4.37 -4.28
N ILE A 124 11.51 5.41 -4.99
CA ILE A 124 10.10 5.57 -5.37
C ILE A 124 9.63 4.39 -6.26
N ASP A 125 10.54 3.76 -7.01
CA ASP A 125 10.26 2.55 -7.81
C ASP A 125 9.58 1.44 -7.02
N ARG A 126 9.87 1.30 -5.72
CA ARG A 126 9.23 0.28 -4.87
C ARG A 126 7.73 0.54 -4.68
N LEU A 127 7.30 1.80 -4.71
CA LEU A 127 5.88 2.15 -4.66
C LEU A 127 5.19 1.79 -5.97
N ALA A 128 5.85 2.02 -7.10
CA ALA A 128 5.36 1.58 -8.41
C ALA A 128 5.27 0.04 -8.49
N SER A 129 6.26 -0.69 -7.98
CA SER A 129 6.17 -2.16 -7.88
C SER A 129 5.02 -2.61 -6.97
N ALA A 130 4.86 -1.99 -5.80
CA ALA A 130 3.74 -2.29 -4.91
C ALA A 130 2.38 -2.02 -5.58
N GLU A 131 2.26 -0.92 -6.33
CA GLU A 131 1.08 -0.62 -7.14
C GLU A 131 0.78 -1.76 -8.11
N GLY A 132 1.79 -2.20 -8.87
CA GLY A 132 1.65 -3.28 -9.85
C GLY A 132 1.12 -4.58 -9.23
N TYR A 133 1.60 -4.95 -8.03
CA TYR A 133 1.08 -6.13 -7.32
C TYR A 133 -0.39 -5.99 -6.93
N PHE A 134 -0.82 -4.81 -6.49
CA PHE A 134 -2.23 -4.56 -6.16
C PHE A 134 -3.13 -4.49 -7.39
N ARG A 135 -2.65 -3.94 -8.50
CA ARG A 135 -3.32 -4.01 -9.82
C ARG A 135 -3.53 -5.46 -10.23
N ALA A 136 -2.45 -6.24 -10.26
CA ALA A 136 -2.50 -7.65 -10.64
C ALA A 136 -3.41 -8.49 -9.72
N LEU A 137 -3.42 -8.19 -8.42
CA LEU A 137 -4.35 -8.81 -7.48
C LEU A 137 -5.82 -8.45 -7.80
N ALA A 138 -6.10 -7.16 -8.06
CA ALA A 138 -7.45 -6.70 -8.38
C ALA A 138 -7.98 -7.36 -9.67
N ASP A 139 -7.13 -7.44 -10.70
CA ASP A 139 -7.47 -8.05 -11.98
C ASP A 139 -7.66 -9.56 -11.85
N GLY A 140 -6.75 -10.26 -11.17
CA GLY A 140 -6.84 -11.71 -10.97
C GLY A 140 -8.05 -12.16 -10.15
N LEU A 141 -8.65 -11.27 -9.33
CA LEU A 141 -9.85 -11.57 -8.55
C LEU A 141 -11.17 -11.28 -9.30
N ARG A 142 -11.10 -10.63 -10.47
CA ARG A 142 -12.26 -10.29 -11.31
C ARG A 142 -12.44 -11.25 -12.50
N MET A 143 -11.45 -12.10 -12.78
CA MET A 143 -11.53 -13.17 -13.78
C MET A 143 -12.32 -14.36 -13.24
#